data_AF-A0A4U1ZAY0-F1
#
_entry.id   AF-A0A4U1ZAY0-F1
#
_cell.length_a   1.000
_cell.length_b   1.000
_cell.length_c   1.000
_cell.angle_alpha   90.00
_cell.angle_beta   90.00
_cell.angle_gamma   90.00
#
_symmetry.space_group_name_H-M   'P 1'
#
loop_
_entity.id
_entity.type
_entity.pdbx_description
1 polymer ?
#
loop_
_entity_poly.entity_id
_entity_poly.type
_entity_poly.pdbx_seq_one_letter_code
_entity_poly.pdbx_strand_id
1 'polypeptide(L)'
;MYDKIIAINTEGLDKQDILQFISNFSQLLYSGQGSSNQFSKQLGVKETDGLRVLLGVPDTWMTTERQQIIEAIYAYTFSLPFGAHPEIWTNAPSWSYPNVGAITSKADMDNSVLDFDYLESFGIRMGQWEKEVLKANLTSYKVKANSGDSLGVNNFRLFMALVLFGFPNPYDFFVAK
;
A
#
# COMPACT_ATOMS: atom_id res chain seq x y z
N MET A 1 0.42 28.85 -22.96
CA MET A 1 -0.87 28.35 -22.42
C MET A 1 -0.60 28.15 -20.94
N TYR A 2 -1.33 28.79 -20.04
CA TYR A 2 -1.07 28.62 -18.61
C TYR A 2 -1.63 27.27 -18.18
N ASP A 3 -0.79 26.43 -17.57
CA ASP A 3 -1.19 25.13 -17.05
C ASP A 3 -2.39 25.30 -16.11
N LYS A 4 -3.41 24.47 -16.29
CA LYS A 4 -4.60 24.52 -15.44
C LYS A 4 -4.23 24.03 -14.05
N ILE A 5 -4.56 24.80 -13.02
CA ILE A 5 -4.33 24.38 -11.63
C ILE A 5 -5.46 23.45 -11.19
N ILE A 6 -5.10 22.29 -10.66
CA ILE A 6 -6.00 21.26 -10.14
C ILE A 6 -5.71 21.09 -8.64
N ALA A 7 -6.74 21.02 -7.82
CA ALA A 7 -6.65 20.77 -6.38
C ALA A 7 -7.74 19.79 -5.94
N ILE A 8 -7.54 19.12 -4.81
CA ILE A 8 -8.61 18.42 -4.10
C ILE A 8 -9.65 19.45 -3.67
N ASN A 9 -10.93 19.19 -3.96
CA ASN A 9 -12.00 20.00 -3.41
C ASN A 9 -12.08 19.78 -1.89
N THR A 10 -11.87 20.84 -1.13
CA THR A 10 -11.93 20.84 0.34
C THR A 10 -13.24 21.42 0.87
N GLU A 11 -14.15 21.83 -0.02
CA GLU A 11 -15.47 22.31 0.35
C GLU A 11 -16.24 21.22 1.11
N GLY A 12 -16.63 21.53 2.35
CA GLY A 12 -17.31 20.60 3.25
C GLY A 12 -16.39 19.74 4.13
N LEU A 13 -15.07 19.84 4.00
CA LEU A 13 -14.12 19.20 4.92
C LEU A 13 -13.81 20.12 6.09
N ASP A 14 -13.69 19.55 7.30
CA ASP A 14 -13.23 20.32 8.45
C ASP A 14 -11.69 20.35 8.56
N LYS A 15 -11.18 21.09 9.54
CA LYS A 15 -9.74 21.19 9.76
C LYS A 15 -9.11 19.85 10.15
N GLN A 16 -9.82 19.01 10.89
CA GLN A 16 -9.31 17.70 11.33
C GLN A 16 -9.21 16.75 10.14
N ASP A 17 -10.19 16.75 9.26
CA ASP A 17 -10.23 15.99 8.01
C ASP A 17 -9.04 16.30 7.10
N ILE A 18 -8.74 17.59 6.91
CA ILE A 18 -7.61 18.04 6.10
C ILE A 18 -6.28 17.60 6.72
N LEU A 19 -6.14 17.71 8.04
CA LEU A 19 -4.95 17.27 8.75
C LEU A 19 -4.80 15.74 8.72
N GLN A 20 -5.90 15.00 8.80
CA GLN A 20 -5.91 13.55 8.73
C GLN A 20 -5.48 13.08 7.34
N PHE A 21 -5.96 13.72 6.28
CA PHE A 21 -5.52 13.44 4.91
C PHE A 21 -4.00 13.63 4.75
N ILE A 22 -3.48 14.79 5.19
CA ILE A 22 -2.04 15.09 5.12
C ILE A 22 -1.22 14.07 5.93
N SER A 23 -1.71 13.71 7.12
CA SER A 23 -1.06 12.72 7.99
C SER A 23 -1.00 11.35 7.33
N ASN A 24 -2.12 10.87 6.79
CA ASN A 24 -2.21 9.60 6.07
C ASN A 24 -1.26 9.58 4.86
N PHE A 25 -1.20 10.69 4.10
CA PHE A 25 -0.31 10.82 2.94
C PHE A 25 1.17 10.77 3.34
N SER A 26 1.56 11.48 4.41
CA SER A 26 2.93 11.50 4.91
C SER A 26 3.34 10.14 5.46
N GLN A 27 2.48 9.49 6.26
CA GLN A 27 2.76 8.18 6.86
C GLN A 27 2.97 7.09 5.80
N LEU A 28 2.23 7.12 4.69
CA LEU A 28 2.39 6.16 3.59
C LEU A 28 3.79 6.24 2.95
N LEU A 29 4.39 7.43 2.91
CA LEU A 29 5.62 7.70 2.18
C LEU A 29 6.86 7.80 3.08
N TYR A 30 6.66 7.93 4.40
CA TYR A 30 7.72 8.01 5.38
C TYR A 30 8.46 6.68 5.56
N SER A 31 9.80 6.71 5.52
CA SER A 31 10.65 5.51 5.67
C SER A 31 11.31 5.34 7.04
N GLY A 32 11.24 6.36 7.91
CA GLY A 32 11.91 6.38 9.21
C GLY A 32 13.41 6.73 9.19
N GLN A 33 14.06 6.85 8.04
CA GLN A 33 15.53 7.06 7.95
C GLN A 33 15.95 8.24 7.06
N GLY A 34 15.10 9.24 6.89
CA GLY A 34 15.43 10.44 6.10
C GLY A 34 15.67 10.18 4.60
N SER A 35 15.37 8.97 4.11
CA SER A 35 15.47 8.59 2.70
C SER A 35 14.08 8.23 2.16
N SER A 36 13.80 8.55 0.91
CA SER A 36 12.50 8.23 0.31
C SER A 36 12.33 6.70 0.19
N ASN A 37 11.18 6.16 0.59
CA ASN A 37 10.94 4.71 0.50
C ASN A 37 10.87 4.28 -0.99
N GLN A 38 11.07 2.99 -1.29
CA GLN A 38 11.08 2.53 -2.69
C GLN A 38 9.74 2.78 -3.39
N PHE A 39 8.63 2.70 -2.66
CA PHE A 39 7.28 2.97 -3.15
C PHE A 39 7.15 4.43 -3.65
N SER A 40 7.60 5.39 -2.85
CA SER A 40 7.58 6.82 -3.17
C SER A 40 8.53 7.15 -4.33
N LYS A 41 9.69 6.47 -4.42
CA LYS A 41 10.63 6.63 -5.53
C LYS A 41 10.05 6.13 -6.86
N GLN A 42 9.37 4.98 -6.86
CA GLN A 42 8.79 4.41 -8.07
C GLN A 42 7.60 5.23 -8.59
N LEU A 43 6.81 5.80 -7.68
CA LEU A 43 5.62 6.58 -8.01
C LEU A 43 5.92 8.07 -8.23
N GLY A 44 7.15 8.50 -7.97
CA GLY A 44 7.57 9.89 -8.11
C GLY A 44 6.80 10.85 -7.20
N VAL A 45 6.41 10.40 -6.00
CA VAL A 45 5.67 11.18 -5.00
C VAL A 45 6.49 11.35 -3.72
N LYS A 46 6.27 12.48 -3.03
CA LYS A 46 6.93 12.87 -1.79
C LYS A 46 5.89 13.10 -0.69
N GLU A 47 6.30 12.99 0.56
CA GLU A 47 5.44 13.25 1.73
C GLU A 47 4.73 14.62 1.66
N THR A 48 5.42 15.63 1.13
CA THR A 48 4.88 16.99 0.94
C THR A 48 3.77 17.09 -0.09
N ASP A 49 3.62 16.10 -0.97
CA ASP A 49 2.65 16.16 -2.06
C ASP A 49 1.21 16.09 -1.54
N GLY A 50 0.97 15.49 -0.37
CA GLY A 50 -0.34 15.54 0.30
C GLY A 50 -0.80 16.95 0.64
N LEU A 51 0.11 17.84 1.04
CA LEU A 51 -0.20 19.26 1.21
C LEU A 51 -0.35 19.96 -0.14
N ARG A 52 0.50 19.60 -1.10
CA ARG A 52 0.59 20.25 -2.40
C ARG A 52 -0.67 20.10 -3.23
N VAL A 53 -1.31 18.93 -3.18
CA VAL A 53 -2.57 18.64 -3.90
C VAL A 53 -3.78 19.35 -3.30
N LEU A 54 -3.71 19.77 -2.03
CA LEU A 54 -4.72 20.61 -1.39
C LEU A 54 -4.57 22.09 -1.77
N LEU A 55 -3.32 22.55 -1.95
CA LEU A 55 -3.00 23.93 -2.33
C LEU A 55 -3.14 24.19 -3.83
N GLY A 56 -3.07 23.14 -4.64
CA GLY A 56 -3.15 23.18 -6.09
C GLY A 56 -1.82 22.88 -6.78
N VAL A 57 -1.92 22.08 -7.84
CA VAL A 57 -0.80 21.66 -8.69
C VAL A 57 -1.14 21.90 -10.16
N PRO A 58 -0.14 22.13 -11.04
CA PRO A 58 -0.38 22.12 -12.48
C PRO A 58 -0.95 20.77 -12.93
N ASP A 59 -1.86 20.77 -13.90
CA ASP A 59 -2.41 19.56 -14.51
C ASP A 59 -1.34 18.64 -15.09
N THR A 60 -0.29 19.22 -15.68
CA THR A 60 0.91 18.52 -16.17
C THR A 60 1.65 17.72 -15.10
N TRP A 61 1.42 18.01 -13.81
CA TRP A 61 1.97 17.26 -12.69
C TRP A 61 1.13 16.02 -12.31
N MET A 62 -0.17 16.00 -12.65
CA MET A 62 -1.11 14.92 -12.32
C MET A 62 -1.02 13.77 -13.33
N THR A 63 -0.03 12.88 -13.16
CA THR A 63 -0.03 11.60 -13.90
C THR A 63 -1.14 10.68 -13.38
N THR A 64 -1.52 9.68 -14.17
CA THR A 64 -2.54 8.69 -13.80
C THR A 64 -2.24 8.03 -12.44
N GLU A 65 -1.00 7.67 -12.19
CA GLU A 65 -0.56 7.01 -10.96
C GLU A 65 -0.69 7.93 -9.74
N ARG A 66 -0.30 9.21 -9.89
CA ARG A 66 -0.44 10.21 -8.83
C ARG A 66 -1.90 10.46 -8.51
N GLN A 67 -2.73 10.59 -9.55
CA GLN A 67 -4.16 10.78 -9.40
C GLN A 67 -4.79 9.60 -8.64
N GLN A 68 -4.50 8.36 -9.02
CA GLN A 68 -5.02 7.17 -8.35
C GLN A 68 -4.60 7.09 -6.87
N ILE A 69 -3.36 7.46 -6.53
CA ILE A 69 -2.90 7.47 -5.13
C ILE A 69 -3.61 8.55 -4.32
N ILE A 70 -3.73 9.76 -4.88
CA ILE A 70 -4.43 10.87 -4.24
C ILE A 70 -5.89 10.49 -4.01
N GLU A 71 -6.55 9.92 -5.01
CA GLU A 71 -7.94 9.43 -4.92
C GLU A 71 -8.07 8.27 -3.92
N ALA A 72 -7.12 7.33 -3.87
CA ALA A 72 -7.10 6.24 -2.90
C ALA A 72 -6.94 6.74 -1.46
N ILE A 73 -6.04 7.69 -1.22
CA ILE A 73 -5.84 8.28 0.12
C ILE A 73 -7.04 9.15 0.49
N TYR A 74 -7.62 9.87 -0.45
CA TYR A 74 -8.84 10.65 -0.24
C TYR A 74 -10.02 9.74 0.10
N ALA A 75 -10.27 8.71 -0.71
CA ALA A 75 -11.31 7.72 -0.46
C ALA A 75 -11.08 6.92 0.82
N TYR A 76 -9.83 6.62 1.19
CA TYR A 76 -9.49 6.01 2.47
C TYR A 76 -9.78 6.96 3.64
N THR A 77 -9.41 8.23 3.51
CA THR A 77 -9.63 9.24 4.56
C THR A 77 -11.12 9.52 4.76
N PHE A 78 -11.93 9.46 3.70
CA PHE A 78 -13.35 9.84 3.70
C PHE A 78 -14.34 8.69 3.44
N SER A 79 -13.87 7.44 3.37
CA SER A 79 -14.68 6.24 3.14
C SER A 79 -15.56 6.24 1.87
N LEU A 80 -14.97 6.52 0.68
CA LEU A 80 -15.69 6.61 -0.61
C LEU A 80 -15.49 5.39 -1.55
N PRO A 81 -16.46 5.06 -2.45
CA PRO A 81 -16.36 3.96 -3.43
C PRO A 81 -15.81 4.35 -4.84
N PHE A 82 -15.29 3.38 -5.63
CA PHE A 82 -14.70 3.54 -6.99
C PHE A 82 -15.53 2.78 -8.10
N GLY A 83 -15.56 3.19 -9.40
CA GLY A 83 -16.53 2.66 -10.44
C GLY A 83 -15.98 2.09 -11.79
N ALA A 84 -16.76 1.22 -12.50
CA ALA A 84 -16.26 0.09 -13.33
C ALA A 84 -17.04 -0.34 -14.64
N HIS A 85 -16.49 -1.36 -15.35
CA HIS A 85 -17.02 -2.08 -16.54
C HIS A 85 -17.70 -3.44 -16.15
N PRO A 86 -19.03 -3.58 -16.25
CA PRO A 86 -19.79 -4.49 -15.39
C PRO A 86 -19.75 -6.00 -15.70
N GLU A 87 -19.34 -6.42 -16.89
CA GLU A 87 -19.38 -7.82 -17.35
C GLU A 87 -18.07 -8.59 -17.15
N ILE A 88 -16.97 -7.87 -16.98
CA ILE A 88 -15.62 -8.41 -16.73
C ILE A 88 -15.14 -8.03 -15.33
N TRP A 89 -15.68 -6.94 -14.77
CA TRP A 89 -15.24 -6.35 -13.51
C TRP A 89 -16.39 -6.37 -12.51
N THR A 90 -16.19 -7.08 -11.40
CA THR A 90 -17.17 -7.17 -10.30
C THR A 90 -16.80 -6.21 -9.17
N ASN A 91 -17.79 -5.81 -8.36
CA ASN A 91 -17.62 -4.83 -7.27
C ASN A 91 -16.71 -5.31 -6.13
N ALA A 92 -16.32 -6.58 -6.10
CA ALA A 92 -15.28 -7.10 -5.24
C ALA A 92 -14.76 -8.42 -5.84
N PRO A 93 -13.46 -8.58 -6.10
CA PRO A 93 -12.93 -9.91 -6.38
C PRO A 93 -13.20 -10.79 -5.16
N SER A 94 -13.95 -11.89 -5.34
CA SER A 94 -14.01 -12.98 -4.38
C SER A 94 -12.68 -13.76 -4.48
N TRP A 95 -11.57 -13.14 -4.10
CA TRP A 95 -10.34 -13.90 -3.91
C TRP A 95 -10.60 -14.93 -2.83
N SER A 96 -10.52 -16.21 -3.19
CA SER A 96 -10.76 -17.33 -2.28
C SER A 96 -9.72 -18.43 -2.53
N TYR A 97 -8.45 -18.06 -2.62
CA TYR A 97 -7.37 -19.01 -2.41
C TYR A 97 -6.88 -18.77 -0.97
N PRO A 98 -7.42 -19.48 0.03
CA PRO A 98 -6.96 -19.37 1.40
C PRO A 98 -5.74 -20.27 1.61
N ASN A 99 -4.76 -19.77 2.36
CA ASN A 99 -3.69 -20.61 2.87
C ASN A 99 -4.16 -21.31 4.15
N VAL A 100 -4.15 -22.63 4.15
CA VAL A 100 -4.65 -23.45 5.28
C VAL A 100 -3.85 -23.21 6.56
N GLY A 101 -2.57 -22.81 6.45
CA GLY A 101 -1.71 -22.49 7.59
C GLY A 101 -1.76 -21.04 8.06
N ALA A 102 -2.57 -20.20 7.41
CA ALA A 102 -2.55 -18.76 7.66
C ALA A 102 -2.90 -18.40 9.10
N ILE A 103 -2.22 -17.38 9.61
CA ILE A 103 -2.66 -16.71 10.83
C ILE A 103 -4.03 -16.06 10.60
N THR A 104 -4.84 -15.97 11.64
CA THR A 104 -6.23 -15.46 11.54
C THR A 104 -6.41 -14.10 12.21
N SER A 105 -5.36 -13.57 12.86
CA SER A 105 -5.46 -12.35 13.64
C SER A 105 -4.20 -11.48 13.59
N LYS A 106 -4.40 -10.17 13.84
CA LYS A 106 -3.31 -9.19 14.01
C LYS A 106 -2.40 -9.53 15.19
N ALA A 107 -2.91 -10.19 16.25
CA ALA A 107 -2.13 -10.51 17.44
C ALA A 107 -0.98 -11.48 17.14
N ASP A 108 -1.09 -12.24 16.05
CA ASP A 108 -0.12 -13.25 15.66
C ASP A 108 0.99 -12.69 14.75
N MET A 109 0.87 -11.44 14.30
CA MET A 109 1.77 -10.86 13.29
C MET A 109 3.21 -10.67 13.76
N ASP A 110 3.43 -10.47 15.06
CA ASP A 110 4.78 -10.37 15.62
C ASP A 110 5.46 -11.74 15.75
N ASN A 111 4.68 -12.82 15.72
CA ASN A 111 5.11 -14.21 15.89
C ASN A 111 4.88 -15.06 14.63
N SER A 112 4.83 -14.41 13.46
CA SER A 112 4.61 -15.08 12.19
C SER A 112 5.73 -14.78 11.20
N VAL A 113 5.75 -15.57 10.13
CA VAL A 113 6.65 -15.40 8.99
C VAL A 113 5.85 -15.39 7.69
N LEU A 114 6.38 -14.70 6.69
CA LEU A 114 5.86 -14.75 5.33
C LEU A 114 6.00 -16.19 4.80
N ASP A 115 4.91 -16.74 4.29
CA ASP A 115 4.87 -18.09 3.72
C ASP A 115 5.38 -18.07 2.27
N PHE A 116 6.66 -18.42 2.11
CA PHE A 116 7.30 -18.46 0.80
C PHE A 116 6.74 -19.57 -0.10
N ASP A 117 6.36 -20.72 0.47
CA ASP A 117 5.82 -21.84 -0.30
C ASP A 117 4.45 -21.47 -0.87
N TYR A 118 3.64 -20.76 -0.08
CA TYR A 118 2.38 -20.22 -0.54
C TYR A 118 2.57 -19.19 -1.67
N LEU A 119 3.55 -18.28 -1.55
CA LEU A 119 3.88 -17.34 -2.62
C LEU A 119 4.36 -18.04 -3.91
N GLU A 120 5.14 -19.12 -3.79
CA GLU A 120 5.62 -19.91 -4.93
C GLU A 120 4.49 -20.70 -5.61
N SER A 121 3.45 -21.08 -4.86
CA SER A 121 2.30 -21.83 -5.38
C SER A 121 1.54 -21.10 -6.50
N PHE A 122 1.66 -19.77 -6.57
CA PHE A 122 1.09 -18.95 -7.64
C PHE A 122 1.85 -19.06 -8.97
N GLY A 123 2.96 -19.82 -9.03
CA GLY A 123 3.79 -19.95 -10.23
C GLY A 123 4.58 -18.69 -10.60
N ILE A 124 4.61 -17.70 -9.71
CA ILE A 124 5.32 -16.43 -9.89
C ILE A 124 6.71 -16.54 -9.25
N ARG A 125 7.74 -16.15 -9.99
CA ARG A 125 9.13 -16.14 -9.50
C ARG A 125 9.25 -15.22 -8.29
N MET A 126 9.97 -15.64 -7.25
CA MET A 126 10.21 -14.83 -6.04
C MET A 126 10.78 -13.44 -6.31
N GLY A 127 11.61 -13.28 -7.35
CA GLY A 127 12.11 -11.97 -7.76
C GLY A 127 11.03 -10.99 -8.23
N GLN A 128 9.91 -11.49 -8.75
CA GLN A 128 8.75 -10.66 -9.12
C GLN A 128 7.88 -10.34 -7.91
N TRP A 129 7.71 -11.30 -7.00
CA TRP A 129 7.11 -11.00 -5.70
C TRP A 129 7.87 -9.87 -4.98
N GLU A 130 9.19 -9.95 -4.91
CA GLU A 130 10.04 -8.91 -4.31
C GLU A 130 9.88 -7.53 -4.98
N LYS A 131 9.91 -7.46 -6.31
CA LYS A 131 9.99 -6.18 -7.06
C LYS A 131 8.64 -5.57 -7.42
N GLU A 132 7.63 -6.39 -7.66
CA GLU A 132 6.36 -5.97 -8.24
C GLU A 132 5.23 -6.00 -7.22
N VAL A 133 5.27 -6.94 -6.26
CA VAL A 133 4.18 -7.14 -5.30
C VAL A 133 4.52 -6.63 -3.91
N LEU A 134 5.52 -7.24 -3.26
CA LEU A 134 5.90 -7.01 -1.87
C LEU A 134 6.77 -5.76 -1.68
N LYS A 135 7.42 -5.30 -2.76
CA LYS A 135 8.30 -4.11 -2.78
C LYS A 135 9.34 -4.15 -1.65
N ALA A 136 9.89 -5.33 -1.37
CA ALA A 136 10.70 -5.60 -0.18
C ALA A 136 11.84 -6.57 -0.49
N ASN A 137 13.00 -6.36 0.12
CA ASN A 137 14.14 -7.28 0.01
C ASN A 137 13.88 -8.56 0.82
N LEU A 138 13.51 -9.64 0.13
CA LEU A 138 13.13 -10.90 0.77
C LEU A 138 14.35 -11.66 1.32
N THR A 139 15.54 -11.38 0.80
CA THR A 139 16.78 -11.98 1.32
C THR A 139 17.08 -11.44 2.72
N SER A 140 17.00 -10.13 2.92
CA SER A 140 17.18 -9.50 4.23
C SER A 140 16.10 -9.92 5.22
N TYR A 141 14.86 -10.11 4.74
CA TYR A 141 13.77 -10.63 5.54
C TYR A 141 14.05 -12.08 6.02
N LYS A 142 14.43 -13.00 5.12
CA LYS A 142 14.74 -14.40 5.47
C LYS A 142 15.85 -14.50 6.51
N VAL A 143 16.89 -13.69 6.38
CA VAL A 143 17.99 -13.65 7.37
C VAL A 143 17.48 -13.26 8.76
N LYS A 144 16.63 -12.24 8.87
CA LYS A 144 16.01 -11.82 10.14
C LYS A 144 15.03 -12.85 10.69
N ALA A 145 14.30 -13.55 9.81
CA ALA A 145 13.37 -14.59 10.24
C ALA A 145 14.13 -15.74 10.92
N ASN A 146 15.25 -16.15 10.34
CA ASN A 146 16.09 -17.23 10.83
C ASN A 146 16.92 -16.86 12.09
N SER A 147 17.21 -15.57 12.32
CA SER A 147 17.97 -15.11 13.49
C SER A 147 17.15 -15.01 14.77
N GLY A 148 15.82 -15.15 14.70
CA GLY A 148 14.94 -14.98 15.86
C GLY A 148 14.57 -13.53 16.17
N ASP A 149 15.00 -12.56 15.35
CA ASP A 149 14.68 -11.15 15.54
C ASP A 149 13.18 -10.86 15.38
N SER A 150 12.72 -9.74 15.96
CA SER A 150 11.33 -9.29 15.80
C SER A 150 11.04 -8.92 14.33
N LEU A 151 9.99 -9.54 13.79
CA LEU A 151 9.57 -9.34 12.41
C LEU A 151 8.40 -8.36 12.25
N GLY A 152 7.77 -7.93 13.34
CA GLY A 152 6.52 -7.15 13.33
C GLY A 152 6.49 -6.00 12.33
N VAL A 153 7.52 -5.15 12.34
CA VAL A 153 7.63 -4.01 11.42
C VAL A 153 7.81 -4.45 9.96
N ASN A 154 8.52 -5.54 9.70
CA ASN A 154 8.70 -6.06 8.33
C ASN A 154 7.42 -6.74 7.84
N ASN A 155 6.79 -7.55 8.69
CA ASN A 155 5.52 -8.20 8.41
C ASN A 155 4.44 -7.17 8.11
N PHE A 156 4.38 -6.09 8.89
CA PHE A 156 3.45 -5.00 8.62
C PHE A 156 3.69 -4.34 7.25
N ARG A 157 4.95 -4.12 6.84
CA ARG A 157 5.27 -3.57 5.52
C ARG A 157 4.85 -4.50 4.38
N LEU A 158 5.11 -5.80 4.53
CA LEU A 158 4.71 -6.81 3.55
C LEU A 158 3.18 -6.92 3.47
N PHE A 159 2.50 -6.89 4.61
CA PHE A 159 1.05 -6.88 4.72
C PHE A 159 0.46 -5.69 3.93
N MET A 160 1.00 -4.49 4.15
CA MET A 160 0.56 -3.29 3.41
C MET A 160 0.84 -3.39 1.92
N ALA A 161 1.97 -3.96 1.50
CA ALA A 161 2.28 -4.15 0.09
C ALA A 161 1.25 -5.10 -0.59
N LEU A 162 0.84 -6.16 0.09
CA LEU A 162 -0.19 -7.09 -0.38
C LEU A 162 -1.57 -6.40 -0.49
N VAL A 163 -1.95 -5.56 0.48
CA VAL A 163 -3.17 -4.74 0.40
C VAL A 163 -3.13 -3.82 -0.83
N LEU A 164 -2.02 -3.11 -1.03
CA LEU A 164 -1.85 -2.17 -2.15
C LEU A 164 -1.82 -2.86 -3.52
N PHE A 165 -1.33 -4.10 -3.56
CA PHE A 165 -1.41 -4.92 -4.76
C PHE A 165 -2.85 -5.38 -5.07
N GLY A 166 -3.73 -5.39 -4.07
CA GLY A 166 -5.14 -5.73 -4.22
C GLY A 166 -5.56 -7.07 -3.62
N PHE A 167 -4.75 -7.67 -2.73
CA PHE A 167 -5.16 -8.88 -2.00
C PHE A 167 -6.16 -8.52 -0.90
N PRO A 168 -7.39 -9.09 -0.91
CA PRO A 168 -8.43 -8.74 0.06
C PRO A 168 -8.22 -9.37 1.44
N ASN A 169 -7.41 -10.43 1.55
CA ASN A 169 -7.02 -11.03 2.82
C ASN A 169 -5.49 -11.26 2.87
N PRO A 170 -4.69 -10.25 3.24
CA PRO A 170 -3.24 -10.40 3.29
C PRO A 170 -2.74 -11.37 4.37
N TYR A 171 -3.56 -11.72 5.36
CA TYR A 171 -3.20 -12.70 6.40
C TYR A 171 -2.90 -14.08 5.81
N ASP A 172 -3.48 -14.41 4.66
CA ASP A 172 -3.23 -15.67 3.94
C ASP A 172 -1.74 -15.87 3.59
N PHE A 173 -0.95 -14.81 3.58
CA PHE A 173 0.48 -14.86 3.24
C PHE A 173 1.40 -15.05 4.44
N PHE A 174 0.85 -15.18 5.66
CA PHE A 174 1.65 -15.31 6.88
C PHE A 174 1.24 -16.54 7.67
N VAL A 175 2.23 -17.30 8.11
CA VAL A 175 2.06 -18.52 8.93
C VAL A 175 2.76 -18.35 10.27
N ALA A 176 2.34 -19.13 11.27
CA ALA A 176 3.03 -19.15 12.56
C ALA A 176 4.51 -19.51 12.38
N LYS A 177 5.38 -18.80 13.10
CA LYS A 177 6.84 -19.00 13.07
C LYS A 177 7.25 -20.31 13.73
#